data_AF-A0A4V6WHP3-F1
#
_entry.id   AF-A0A4V6WHP3-F1
#
_cell.length_a   1.000
_cell.length_b   1.000
_cell.length_c   1.000
_cell.angle_alpha   90.00
_cell.angle_beta   90.00
_cell.angle_gamma   90.00
#
_symmetry.space_group_name_H-M   'P 1'
#
loop_
_entity.id
_entity.type
_entity.pdbx_description
1 polymer ?
#
loop_
_entity_poly.entity_id
_entity_poly.type
_entity_poly.pdbx_seq_one_letter_code
_entity_poly.pdbx_strand_id
1 'polypeptide(L)'
;MNSSMSRESGCRMMRRTAEELEKSINAEEARAEKIRRRIAELEAQPDPDEEQINALKQTLDVLEKKIEADRLSLSTLEDVITENC
;
A
#
# COMPACT_ATOMS: atom_id res chain seq x y z
N MET A 1 -30.97 -3.78 -25.70
CA MET A 1 -29.54 -4.02 -25.98
C MET A 1 -28.76 -2.84 -25.45
N ASN A 2 -28.09 -2.94 -24.30
CA ASN A 2 -27.17 -1.92 -23.77
C ASN A 2 -26.18 -2.47 -22.71
N SER A 3 -26.20 -3.77 -22.45
CA SER A 3 -25.46 -4.40 -21.34
C SER A 3 -23.94 -4.49 -21.58
N SER A 4 -23.48 -4.42 -22.83
CA SER A 4 -22.06 -4.51 -23.18
C SER A 4 -21.30 -3.20 -22.93
N MET A 5 -21.88 -2.04 -23.23
CA MET A 5 -21.21 -0.74 -23.02
C MET A 5 -21.04 -0.38 -21.54
N SER A 6 -22.00 -0.76 -20.68
CA SER A 6 -21.88 -0.57 -19.23
C SER A 6 -20.82 -1.48 -18.60
N ARG A 7 -20.58 -2.69 -19.14
CA ARG A 7 -19.51 -3.59 -18.66
C ARG A 7 -18.12 -3.09 -19.06
N GLU A 8 -17.91 -2.67 -20.30
CA GLU A 8 -16.64 -2.05 -20.71
C GLU A 8 -16.32 -0.79 -19.90
N SER A 9 -17.34 0.00 -19.55
CA SER A 9 -17.20 1.15 -18.64
C SER A 9 -16.78 0.71 -17.23
N GLY A 10 -17.44 -0.30 -16.66
CA GLY A 10 -17.12 -0.81 -15.32
C GLY A 10 -15.72 -1.41 -15.23
N CYS A 11 -15.31 -2.21 -16.21
CA CYS A 11 -14.00 -2.83 -16.27
C CYS A 11 -12.85 -1.81 -16.39
N ARG A 12 -13.03 -0.75 -17.19
CA ARG A 12 -12.07 0.35 -17.26
C ARG A 12 -11.96 1.10 -15.93
N MET A 13 -13.08 1.32 -15.25
CA MET A 13 -13.07 1.96 -13.92
C MET A 13 -12.32 1.08 -12.90
N MET A 14 -12.62 -0.22 -12.84
CA MET A 14 -11.97 -1.14 -11.91
C MET A 14 -10.45 -1.24 -12.16
N ARG A 15 -10.02 -1.34 -13.42
CA ARG A 15 -8.58 -1.33 -13.77
C ARG A 15 -7.90 -0.04 -13.31
N ARG A 16 -8.54 1.12 -13.51
CA ARG A 16 -8.01 2.39 -13.02
C ARG A 16 -7.90 2.42 -11.49
N THR A 17 -8.90 1.92 -10.78
CA THR A 17 -8.85 1.81 -9.32
C THR A 17 -7.72 0.90 -8.85
N ALA A 18 -7.50 -0.23 -9.53
CA ALA A 18 -6.39 -1.14 -9.24
C ALA A 18 -5.03 -0.43 -9.43
N GLU A 19 -4.84 0.28 -10.55
CA GLU A 19 -3.62 1.06 -10.81
C GLU A 19 -3.40 2.18 -9.78
N GLU A 20 -4.46 2.86 -9.34
CA GLU A 20 -4.38 3.90 -8.31
C GLU A 20 -4.02 3.30 -6.94
N LEU A 21 -4.58 2.14 -6.60
CA LEU A 21 -4.27 1.41 -5.37
C LEU A 21 -2.82 0.89 -5.39
N GLU A 22 -2.35 0.32 -6.50
CA GLU A 22 -0.97 -0.12 -6.68
C GLU A 22 0.01 1.06 -6.50
N LYS A 23 -0.28 2.23 -7.07
CA LYS A 23 0.53 3.44 -6.86
C LYS A 23 0.54 3.89 -5.40
N SER A 24 -0.60 3.78 -4.71
CA SER A 24 -0.69 4.09 -3.27
C SER A 24 0.19 3.13 -2.45
N ILE A 25 0.08 1.83 -2.68
CA ILE A 25 0.90 0.79 -2.03
C ILE A 25 2.39 1.09 -2.23
N ASN A 26 2.82 1.33 -3.47
CA ASN A 26 4.22 1.66 -3.77
C ASN A 26 4.71 2.93 -3.04
N ALA A 27 3.86 3.94 -2.92
CA ALA A 27 4.19 5.17 -2.20
C ALA A 27 4.31 4.93 -0.68
N GLU A 28 3.47 4.07 -0.12
CA GLU A 28 3.51 3.68 1.29
C GLU A 28 4.72 2.80 1.62
N GLU A 29 5.06 1.87 0.75
CA GLU A 29 6.30 1.08 0.86
C GLU A 29 7.55 1.96 0.85
N ALA A 30 7.59 2.96 -0.04
CA ALA A 30 8.68 3.94 -0.06
C ALA A 30 8.75 4.77 1.23
N ARG A 31 7.62 5.03 1.90
CA ARG A 31 7.59 5.69 3.22
C ARG A 31 8.08 4.74 4.32
N ALA A 32 7.65 3.48 4.31
CA ALA A 32 8.11 2.46 5.24
C ALA A 32 9.63 2.29 5.18
N GLU A 33 10.20 2.24 3.97
CA GLU A 33 11.64 2.20 3.75
C GLU A 33 12.38 3.41 4.33
N LYS A 34 11.83 4.62 4.19
CA LYS A 34 12.42 5.82 4.81
C LYS A 34 12.40 5.74 6.33
N ILE A 35 11.32 5.24 6.92
CA ILE A 35 11.21 5.05 8.37
C ILE A 35 12.22 4.00 8.86
N ARG A 36 12.35 2.86 8.16
CA ARG A 36 13.36 1.82 8.47
C ARG A 36 14.77 2.39 8.46
N ARG A 37 15.13 3.18 7.44
CA ARG A 37 16.43 3.85 7.37
C ARG A 37 16.63 4.82 8.53
N ARG A 38 15.61 5.61 8.87
CA ARG A 38 15.69 6.55 9.99
C ARG A 38 15.88 5.85 11.32
N ILE A 39 15.20 4.72 11.54
CA ILE A 39 15.41 3.87 12.73
C ILE A 39 16.86 3.39 12.77
N ALA A 40 17.38 2.84 11.68
CA ALA A 40 18.77 2.36 11.61
C ALA A 40 19.80 3.48 11.86
N GLU A 41 19.56 4.70 11.34
CA GLU A 41 20.39 5.87 11.60
C GLU A 41 20.39 6.28 13.08
N LEU A 42 19.24 6.17 13.76
CA LEU A 42 19.12 6.49 15.19
C LEU A 42 19.77 5.43 16.06
N GLU A 43 19.53 4.15 15.77
CA GLU A 43 20.12 3.01 16.48
C GLU A 43 21.65 2.96 16.36
N ALA A 44 22.23 3.55 15.31
CA ALA A 44 23.67 3.64 15.11
C ALA A 44 24.33 4.78 15.91
N GLN A 45 23.57 5.65 16.58
CA GLN A 45 24.14 6.74 17.35
C GLN A 45 24.75 6.24 18.66
N PRO A 46 25.80 6.91 19.19
CA PRO A 46 26.42 6.51 20.46
C PRO A 46 25.48 6.56 21.68
N ASP A 47 24.45 7.39 21.61
CA ASP A 47 23.39 7.54 22.62
C ASP A 47 22.03 7.64 21.89
N PRO A 48 21.43 6.50 21.52
CA PRO A 48 20.21 6.49 20.71
C PRO A 48 19.00 6.98 21.50
N ASP A 49 18.17 7.80 20.87
CA ASP A 49 16.86 8.19 21.42
C ASP A 49 15.87 7.02 21.29
N GLU A 50 15.84 6.17 22.32
CA GLU A 50 14.98 5.00 22.42
C GLU A 50 13.49 5.35 22.33
N GLU A 51 13.06 6.50 22.83
CA GLU A 51 11.65 6.92 22.75
C GLU A 51 11.28 7.23 21.30
N GLN A 52 12.13 7.99 20.59
CA GLN A 52 11.95 8.27 19.18
C GLN A 52 11.99 7.00 18.33
N ILE A 53 12.93 6.08 18.59
CA ILE A 53 13.04 4.81 17.88
C ILE A 53 11.76 3.98 18.06
N ASN A 54 11.25 3.86 19.29
CA ASN A 54 10.05 3.09 19.58
C ASN A 54 8.80 3.69 18.91
N ALA A 55 8.66 5.02 18.90
CA ALA A 55 7.58 5.70 18.19
C ALA A 55 7.63 5.45 16.67
N LEU A 56 8.83 5.47 16.08
CA LEU A 56 9.03 5.14 14.66
C LEU A 56 8.73 3.67 14.35
N LYS A 57 9.11 2.74 15.23
CA LYS A 57 8.80 1.30 15.09
C LYS A 57 7.28 1.06 15.12
N GLN A 58 6.56 1.71 16.03
CA GLN A 58 5.09 1.62 16.08
C GLN A 58 4.44 2.19 14.83
N THR A 59 4.94 3.34 14.34
CA THR A 59 4.46 3.95 13.09
C THR A 59 4.70 3.03 11.89
N LEU A 60 5.86 2.38 11.84
CA LEU A 60 6.22 1.42 10.81
C LEU A 60 5.29 0.19 10.82
N ASP A 61 5.03 -0.39 11.99
CA ASP A 61 4.12 -1.55 12.14
C ASP A 61 2.69 -1.22 11.64
N VAL A 62 2.16 -0.05 11.99
CA VAL A 62 0.84 0.40 11.50
C VAL A 62 0.84 0.55 9.98
N LEU A 63 1.91 1.13 9.41
CA LEU A 63 2.03 1.33 7.97
C LEU A 63 2.17 -0.01 7.23
N GLU A 64 2.95 -0.95 7.74
CA GLU A 64 3.12 -2.28 7.17
C GLU A 64 1.80 -3.08 7.15
N LYS A 65 1.03 -3.03 8.25
CA LYS A 65 -0.31 -3.63 8.31
C LYS A 65 -1.28 -3.03 7.30
N LYS A 66 -1.20 -1.71 7.09
CA LYS A 66 -2.02 -1.04 6.07
C LYS A 66 -1.64 -1.52 4.66
N ILE A 67 -0.34 -1.56 4.35
CA ILE A 67 0.16 -2.05 3.06
C ILE A 67 -0.32 -3.49 2.80
N GLU A 68 -0.28 -4.35 3.81
CA GLU A 68 -0.78 -5.72 3.70
C GLU A 68 -2.29 -5.76 3.37
N ALA A 69 -3.10 -4.97 4.08
CA ALA A 69 -4.54 -4.88 3.81
C ALA A 69 -4.86 -4.32 2.41
N ASP A 70 -4.10 -3.33 1.97
CA ASP A 70 -4.26 -2.72 0.64
C ASP A 70 -3.84 -3.71 -0.46
N ARG A 71 -2.78 -4.51 -0.26
CA ARG A 71 -2.36 -5.59 -1.17
C ARG A 71 -3.43 -6.68 -1.31
N LEU A 72 -4.07 -7.08 -0.21
CA LEU A 72 -5.19 -8.03 -0.23
C LEU A 72 -6.39 -7.47 -1.00
N SER A 73 -6.68 -6.18 -0.80
CA SER A 73 -7.75 -5.48 -1.52
C SER A 73 -7.46 -5.39 -3.02
N LEU A 74 -6.21 -5.10 -3.40
CA LEU A 74 -5.75 -5.07 -4.78
C LEU A 74 -5.90 -6.46 -5.42
N SER A 75 -5.39 -7.50 -4.78
CA SER A 75 -5.52 -8.88 -5.27
C SER A 75 -6.99 -9.26 -5.51
N THR A 76 -7.87 -8.93 -4.57
CA THR A 76 -9.32 -9.19 -4.69
C THR A 76 -9.92 -8.44 -5.88
N LEU A 77 -9.52 -7.18 -6.09
CA LEU A 77 -10.00 -6.37 -7.22
C LEU A 77 -9.49 -6.92 -8.56
N GLU A 78 -8.24 -7.36 -8.62
CA GLU A 78 -7.63 -7.97 -9.81
C GLU A 78 -8.30 -9.31 -10.18
N ASP A 79 -8.66 -10.13 -9.19
CA ASP A 79 -9.42 -11.36 -9.39
C ASP A 79 -10.80 -11.03 -9.99
N VAL A 80 -11.53 -10.06 -9.43
CA VAL A 80 -12.82 -9.62 -9.96
C VAL A 80 -12.69 -9.10 -11.40
N ILE A 81 -11.66 -8.31 -11.71
CA ILE A 81 -11.42 -7.83 -13.07
C ILE A 81 -11.18 -9.03 -14.01
N THR A 82 -10.34 -9.97 -13.61
CA THR A 82 -9.98 -11.14 -14.41
C THR A 82 -11.20 -12.02 -14.71
N GLU A 83 -12.09 -12.21 -13.72
CA GLU A 83 -13.30 -13.01 -13.89
C GLU A 83 -14.40 -12.32 -14.72
N ASN A 84 -14.41 -10.99 -14.81
CA ASN A 84 -15.58 -10.25 -15.31
C ASN A 84 -15.34 -9.38 -16.58
N CYS A 85 -14.12 -9.21 -17.10
CA CYS A 85 -13.79 -8.13 -18.06
C CYS A 85 -13.29 -8.47 -19.49
#